data_AF-A0A2E2ZC08-F1
#
_entry.id   AF-A0A2E2ZC08-F1
#
_cell.length_a   1.000
_cell.length_b   1.000
_cell.length_c   1.000
_cell.angle_alpha   90.00
_cell.angle_beta   90.00
_cell.angle_gamma   90.00
#
_symmetry.space_group_name_H-M   'P 1'
#
loop_
_entity.id
_entity.type
_entity.pdbx_description
1 polymer ?
#
loop_
_entity_poly.entity_id
_entity_poly.type
_entity_poly.pdbx_seq_one_letter_code
_entity_poly.pdbx_strand_id
1 'polypeptide(L)'
;MADITKEFTVNVQDELWLNKWTDDPVNTATYTYTGTDTVWVAVHGDNITAFDTEKELPQDEHPNSTIIEIDCNDRPEIGQWMKPLADNFEYTYEDETQADGSVYKKITNPRLRDWKDLVVNSDGTDVELVPLYKNEKTTHELILDKRLRWLEKYENTYDLDDDTKVLIAAFKTAASDYITANASVLPWKYITVAEGNLPKLPMAVVNLLKTLPDPETVL
;
A
#
# COMPACT_ATOMS: atom_id res chain seq x y z
N MET A 1 -19.12 27.06 -13.87
CA MET A 1 -18.98 25.62 -14.15
C MET A 1 -20.02 25.19 -15.13
N ALA A 2 -19.60 24.44 -16.14
CA ALA A 2 -20.48 23.70 -17.03
C ALA A 2 -20.46 22.21 -16.65
N ASP A 3 -21.57 21.52 -16.82
CA ASP A 3 -21.58 20.05 -16.70
C ASP A 3 -20.96 19.42 -17.95
N ILE A 4 -20.05 18.48 -17.74
CA ILE A 4 -19.37 17.71 -18.78
C ILE A 4 -19.58 16.21 -18.56
N THR A 5 -19.51 15.45 -19.64
CA THR A 5 -19.37 14.00 -19.61
C THR A 5 -18.11 13.60 -20.37
N LYS A 6 -17.22 12.87 -19.72
CA LYS A 6 -15.93 12.43 -20.26
C LYS A 6 -15.69 10.97 -19.95
N GLU A 7 -15.45 10.18 -21.00
CA GLU A 7 -14.90 8.85 -20.84
C GLU A 7 -13.37 8.97 -20.73
N PHE A 8 -12.78 8.23 -19.80
CA PHE A 8 -11.34 8.19 -19.59
C PHE A 8 -10.90 6.79 -19.17
N THR A 9 -9.64 6.48 -19.46
CA THR A 9 -9.04 5.17 -19.18
C THR A 9 -7.85 5.37 -18.26
N VAL A 10 -7.76 4.55 -17.20
CA VAL A 10 -6.63 4.54 -16.27
C VAL A 10 -5.94 3.19 -16.28
N ASN A 11 -4.63 3.19 -16.08
CA ASN A 11 -3.90 1.97 -15.79
C ASN A 11 -4.30 1.45 -14.40
N VAL A 12 -4.55 0.15 -14.31
CA VAL A 12 -4.87 -0.57 -13.07
C VAL A 12 -3.97 -1.78 -12.88
N GLN A 13 -3.79 -2.16 -11.62
CA GLN A 13 -3.07 -3.37 -11.22
C GLN A 13 -3.78 -4.62 -11.77
N ASP A 14 -3.04 -5.72 -11.96
CA ASP A 14 -3.61 -7.01 -12.38
C ASP A 14 -4.67 -7.52 -11.40
N GLU A 15 -4.47 -7.19 -10.12
CA GLU A 15 -5.38 -7.46 -9.03
C GLU A 15 -5.36 -6.29 -8.07
N LEU A 16 -6.52 -5.97 -7.48
CA LEU A 16 -6.63 -4.94 -6.46
C LEU A 16 -5.56 -5.09 -5.38
N TRP A 17 -4.88 -3.97 -5.11
CA TRP A 17 -3.92 -3.79 -4.02
C TRP A 17 -2.58 -4.52 -4.14
N LEU A 18 -2.36 -5.33 -5.19
CA LEU A 18 -1.05 -5.92 -5.48
C LEU A 18 -0.16 -4.91 -6.20
N ASN A 19 1.11 -4.83 -5.83
CA ASN A 19 2.08 -4.08 -6.64
C ASN A 19 2.54 -4.91 -7.85
N LYS A 20 1.58 -5.28 -8.69
CA LYS A 20 1.79 -6.08 -9.88
C LYS A 20 1.04 -5.49 -11.06
N TRP A 21 1.81 -5.24 -12.10
CA TRP A 21 1.38 -4.72 -13.38
C TRP A 21 2.00 -5.65 -14.42
N THR A 22 1.21 -6.27 -15.28
CA THR A 22 1.80 -6.98 -16.43
C THR A 22 2.65 -6.01 -17.25
N ASP A 23 3.91 -6.38 -17.49
CA ASP A 23 4.74 -5.73 -18.49
C ASP A 23 4.19 -6.08 -19.88
N ASP A 24 3.26 -5.25 -20.35
CA ASP A 24 2.66 -5.21 -21.69
C ASP A 24 1.69 -6.37 -22.09
N PRO A 25 0.40 -6.08 -22.37
CA PRO A 25 -0.28 -4.80 -22.17
C PRO A 25 -0.53 -4.54 -20.69
N VAL A 26 -0.38 -3.27 -20.28
CA VAL A 26 -0.79 -2.81 -18.96
C VAL A 26 -2.31 -2.94 -18.85
N ASN A 27 -2.79 -3.52 -17.75
CA ASN A 27 -4.22 -3.60 -17.51
C ASN A 27 -4.84 -2.20 -17.35
N THR A 28 -6.01 -2.00 -17.92
CA THR A 28 -6.70 -0.70 -17.88
C THR A 28 -8.16 -0.84 -17.50
N ALA A 29 -8.69 0.17 -16.82
CA ALA A 29 -10.12 0.32 -16.55
C ALA A 29 -10.64 1.63 -17.16
N THR A 30 -11.81 1.56 -17.79
CA THR A 30 -12.48 2.73 -18.38
C THR A 30 -13.62 3.17 -17.47
N TYR A 31 -13.69 4.47 -17.24
CA TYR A 31 -14.70 5.11 -16.41
C TYR A 31 -15.32 6.30 -17.16
N THR A 32 -16.50 6.71 -16.72
CA THR A 32 -17.16 7.91 -17.22
C THR A 32 -17.33 8.91 -16.09
N TYR A 33 -16.71 10.07 -16.22
CA TYR A 33 -16.97 11.23 -15.39
C TYR A 33 -18.18 11.97 -15.94
N THR A 34 -19.15 12.29 -15.07
CA THR A 34 -20.28 13.17 -15.40
C THR A 34 -20.46 14.18 -14.28
N GLY A 35 -20.01 15.42 -14.44
CA GLY A 35 -20.06 16.44 -13.39
C GLY A 35 -19.56 17.78 -13.92
N THR A 36 -19.23 18.69 -13.03
CA THR A 36 -18.69 20.00 -13.37
C THR A 36 -17.35 19.90 -14.10
N ASP A 37 -17.08 20.85 -14.99
CA ASP A 37 -15.80 21.04 -15.69
C ASP A 37 -14.64 21.40 -14.76
N THR A 38 -14.93 21.84 -13.53
CA THR A 38 -13.93 22.25 -12.55
C THR A 38 -14.27 21.69 -11.18
N VAL A 39 -13.25 21.18 -10.48
CA VAL A 39 -13.35 20.77 -9.06
C VAL A 39 -12.22 21.40 -8.24
N TRP A 40 -12.41 21.49 -6.92
CA TRP A 40 -11.48 22.20 -6.03
C TRP A 40 -11.01 21.33 -4.88
N VAL A 41 -9.72 21.45 -4.54
CA VAL A 41 -9.11 20.76 -3.42
C VAL A 41 -8.35 21.77 -2.57
N ALA A 42 -8.56 21.77 -1.26
CA ALA A 42 -7.76 22.54 -0.32
C ALA A 42 -6.70 21.64 0.34
N VAL A 43 -5.43 22.00 0.21
CA VAL A 43 -4.29 21.22 0.72
C VAL A 43 -3.47 21.99 1.75
N HIS A 44 -3.03 21.31 2.81
CA HIS A 44 -2.13 21.86 3.83
C HIS A 44 -0.92 20.94 3.98
N GLY A 45 0.24 21.38 3.49
CA GLY A 45 1.41 20.52 3.36
C GLY A 45 1.13 19.38 2.37
N ASP A 46 1.28 18.14 2.83
CA ASP A 46 1.01 16.91 2.07
C ASP A 46 -0.41 16.35 2.30
N ASN A 47 -1.28 17.09 3.00
CA ASN A 47 -2.61 16.61 3.38
C ASN A 47 -3.73 17.34 2.64
N ILE A 48 -4.70 16.58 2.15
CA ILE A 48 -5.98 17.12 1.67
C ILE A 48 -6.84 17.46 2.89
N THR A 49 -7.29 18.71 2.97
CA THR A 49 -8.08 19.23 4.10
C THR A 49 -9.56 19.39 3.78
N ALA A 50 -9.88 19.66 2.52
CA ALA A 50 -11.24 19.71 2.00
C ALA A 50 -11.21 19.54 0.48
N PHE A 51 -12.35 19.18 -0.09
CA PHE A 51 -12.56 19.21 -1.53
C PHE A 51 -14.03 19.46 -1.82
N ASP A 52 -14.33 20.05 -2.97
CA ASP A 52 -15.69 20.35 -3.41
C ASP A 52 -15.77 20.17 -4.94
N THR A 53 -16.83 19.53 -5.40
CA THR A 53 -17.08 19.26 -6.83
C THR A 53 -18.12 20.18 -7.43
N GLU A 54 -18.80 20.99 -6.62
CA GLU A 54 -19.96 21.79 -7.02
C GLU A 54 -19.71 23.29 -6.92
N LYS A 55 -18.72 23.72 -6.12
CA LYS A 55 -18.38 25.12 -5.93
C LYS A 55 -16.92 25.33 -5.58
N GLU A 56 -16.45 26.53 -5.89
CA GLU A 56 -15.15 27.02 -5.45
C GLU A 56 -15.06 27.01 -3.92
N LEU A 57 -13.91 26.54 -3.41
CA LEU A 57 -13.59 26.60 -2.00
C LEU A 57 -13.15 28.03 -1.64
N PRO A 58 -13.77 28.70 -0.66
CA PRO A 58 -13.39 30.05 -0.27
C PRO A 58 -12.07 30.05 0.54
N GLN A 59 -11.08 30.83 0.11
CA GLN A 59 -9.74 30.89 0.72
C GLN A 59 -9.75 31.34 2.20
N ASP A 60 -10.72 32.15 2.60
CA ASP A 60 -10.89 32.62 3.98
C ASP A 60 -11.40 31.53 4.94
N GLU A 61 -12.11 30.50 4.43
CA GLU A 61 -12.48 29.31 5.22
C GLU A 61 -11.31 28.31 5.33
N HIS A 62 -10.29 28.45 4.46
CA HIS A 62 -9.10 27.59 4.39
C HIS A 62 -7.79 28.40 4.49
N PRO A 63 -7.56 29.19 5.56
CA PRO A 63 -6.50 30.21 5.61
C PRO A 63 -5.07 29.65 5.62
N ASN A 64 -4.89 28.37 5.96
CA ASN A 64 -3.60 27.69 5.95
C ASN A 64 -3.44 26.73 4.76
N SER A 65 -4.38 26.69 3.84
CA SER A 65 -4.38 25.76 2.73
C SER A 65 -4.13 26.46 1.39
N THR A 66 -3.49 25.77 0.46
CA THR A 66 -3.51 26.10 -0.96
C THR A 66 -4.78 25.54 -1.57
N ILE A 67 -5.56 26.36 -2.27
CA ILE A 67 -6.69 25.88 -3.06
C ILE A 67 -6.19 25.57 -4.48
N ILE A 68 -6.40 24.33 -4.89
CA ILE A 68 -6.04 23.81 -6.21
C ILE A 68 -7.32 23.71 -7.02
N GLU A 69 -7.33 24.39 -8.16
CA GLU A 69 -8.37 24.29 -9.19
C GLU A 69 -8.00 23.20 -10.20
N ILE A 70 -8.92 22.29 -10.49
CA ILE A 70 -8.68 21.13 -11.35
C ILE A 70 -9.66 21.14 -12.50
N ASP A 71 -9.15 21.27 -13.73
CA ASP A 71 -9.94 21.14 -14.96
C ASP A 71 -10.22 19.66 -15.26
N CYS A 72 -11.49 19.26 -15.14
CA CYS A 72 -11.96 17.91 -15.41
C CYS A 72 -12.07 17.59 -16.91
N ASN A 73 -11.88 18.56 -17.82
CA ASN A 73 -11.70 18.25 -19.24
C ASN A 73 -10.36 17.58 -19.51
N ASP A 74 -9.33 17.96 -18.74
CA ASP A 74 -7.96 17.46 -18.82
C ASP A 74 -7.69 16.33 -17.82
N ARG A 75 -8.29 16.41 -16.62
CA ARG A 75 -8.12 15.45 -15.52
C ARG A 75 -9.46 14.88 -15.03
N PRO A 76 -10.28 14.27 -15.91
CA PRO A 76 -11.59 13.73 -15.54
C PRO A 76 -11.51 12.63 -14.47
N GLU A 77 -10.38 11.93 -14.35
CA GLU A 77 -10.13 10.93 -13.32
C GLU A 77 -10.11 11.51 -11.91
N ILE A 78 -9.57 12.72 -11.72
CA ILE A 78 -9.55 13.37 -10.41
C ILE A 78 -10.98 13.78 -10.03
N GLY A 79 -11.71 14.39 -10.96
CA GLY A 79 -13.13 14.70 -10.76
C GLY A 79 -13.95 13.46 -10.42
N GLN A 80 -13.75 12.36 -11.13
CA GLN A 80 -14.43 11.09 -10.84
C GLN A 80 -14.04 10.50 -9.49
N TRP A 81 -12.79 10.63 -9.08
CA TRP A 81 -12.35 10.20 -7.75
C TRP A 81 -13.08 11.02 -6.68
N MET A 82 -13.13 12.34 -6.81
CA MET A 82 -13.70 13.25 -5.80
C MET A 82 -15.21 13.12 -5.63
N LYS A 83 -15.92 12.56 -6.63
CA LYS A 83 -17.37 12.38 -6.53
C LYS A 83 -17.79 11.57 -5.30
N PRO A 84 -18.89 11.98 -4.64
CA PRO A 84 -19.51 11.15 -3.63
C PRO A 84 -19.97 9.83 -4.25
N LEU A 85 -19.97 8.79 -3.42
CA LEU A 85 -20.46 7.48 -3.84
C LEU A 85 -21.95 7.60 -4.16
N ALA A 86 -22.36 7.04 -5.30
CA ALA A 86 -23.77 6.93 -5.60
C ALA A 86 -24.44 6.07 -4.52
N ASP A 87 -25.56 6.54 -3.97
CA ASP A 87 -26.27 5.91 -2.85
C ASP A 87 -26.69 4.45 -3.15
N ASN A 88 -26.79 4.08 -4.42
CA ASN A 88 -27.21 2.77 -4.90
C ASN A 88 -26.07 1.91 -5.46
N PHE A 89 -24.82 2.34 -5.35
CA PHE A 89 -23.70 1.53 -5.82
C PHE A 89 -23.50 0.33 -4.88
N GLU A 90 -23.64 -0.88 -5.44
CA GLU A 90 -23.34 -2.12 -4.74
C GLU A 90 -22.14 -2.82 -5.38
N TYR A 91 -21.18 -3.22 -4.54
CA TYR A 91 -20.09 -4.07 -4.98
C TYR A 91 -20.60 -5.48 -5.28
N THR A 92 -20.12 -6.04 -6.38
CA THR A 92 -20.25 -7.45 -6.74
C THR A 92 -18.96 -8.17 -6.39
N TYR A 93 -19.09 -9.45 -6.04
CA TYR A 93 -17.98 -10.24 -5.53
C TYR A 93 -17.93 -11.63 -6.16
N GLU A 94 -16.73 -12.18 -6.25
CA GLU A 94 -16.44 -13.58 -6.49
C GLU A 94 -15.79 -14.19 -5.24
N ASP A 95 -16.14 -15.44 -4.92
CA ASP A 95 -15.61 -16.14 -3.75
C ASP A 95 -14.29 -16.83 -4.09
N GLU A 96 -13.23 -16.43 -3.39
CA GLU A 96 -11.91 -17.08 -3.48
C GLU A 96 -11.63 -17.79 -2.15
N THR A 97 -11.67 -19.13 -2.15
CA THR A 97 -11.38 -19.92 -0.95
C THR A 97 -9.88 -20.02 -0.73
N GLN A 98 -9.44 -19.60 0.44
CA GLN A 98 -8.04 -19.58 0.86
C GLN A 98 -7.61 -20.92 1.47
N ALA A 99 -6.30 -21.09 1.68
CA ALA A 99 -5.73 -22.32 2.23
C ALA A 99 -6.18 -22.62 3.69
N ASP A 100 -6.55 -21.59 4.45
CA ASP A 100 -7.13 -21.72 5.81
C ASP A 100 -8.63 -22.04 5.81
N GLY A 101 -9.25 -22.15 4.62
CA GLY A 101 -10.68 -22.35 4.44
C GLY A 101 -11.51 -21.07 4.56
N SER A 102 -10.90 -19.91 4.82
CA SER A 102 -11.60 -18.63 4.77
C SER A 102 -11.95 -18.25 3.33
N VAL A 103 -12.98 -17.42 3.17
CA VAL A 103 -13.46 -16.96 1.86
C VAL A 103 -13.16 -15.48 1.73
N TYR A 104 -12.28 -15.16 0.78
CA TYR A 104 -12.06 -13.78 0.34
C TYR A 104 -13.13 -13.40 -0.67
N LYS A 105 -13.84 -12.29 -0.41
CA LYS A 105 -14.81 -11.71 -1.35
C LYS A 105 -14.05 -10.78 -2.31
N LYS A 106 -13.62 -11.31 -3.45
CA LYS A 106 -12.90 -10.55 -4.47
C LYS A 106 -13.86 -9.62 -5.21
N ILE A 107 -13.64 -8.31 -5.15
CA ILE A 107 -14.46 -7.32 -5.85
C ILE A 107 -14.35 -7.53 -7.37
N THR A 108 -15.49 -7.62 -8.06
CA THR A 108 -15.55 -7.82 -9.53
C THR A 108 -15.97 -6.57 -10.30
N ASN A 109 -16.44 -5.52 -9.62
CA ASN A 109 -16.79 -4.22 -10.19
C ASN A 109 -16.07 -3.05 -9.47
N PRO A 110 -14.72 -3.03 -9.44
CA PRO A 110 -13.97 -2.03 -8.68
C PRO A 110 -14.15 -0.61 -9.23
N ARG A 111 -14.23 0.35 -8.32
CA ARG A 111 -14.27 1.77 -8.63
C ARG A 111 -12.85 2.34 -8.73
N LEU A 112 -12.74 3.55 -9.27
CA LEU A 112 -11.47 4.26 -9.32
C LEU A 112 -10.80 4.37 -7.93
N ARG A 113 -11.60 4.63 -6.88
CA ARG A 113 -11.13 4.70 -5.48
C ARG A 113 -10.63 3.37 -4.90
N ASP A 114 -10.94 2.23 -5.52
CA ASP A 114 -10.42 0.93 -5.09
C ASP A 114 -9.01 0.68 -5.65
N TRP A 115 -8.71 1.29 -6.80
CA TRP A 115 -7.42 1.18 -7.48
C TRP A 115 -6.43 2.26 -7.08
N LYS A 116 -6.91 3.48 -6.85
CA LYS A 116 -6.09 4.68 -6.72
C LYS A 116 -6.56 5.59 -5.59
N ASP A 117 -5.60 6.23 -4.95
CA ASP A 117 -5.80 7.28 -3.95
C ASP A 117 -5.44 8.64 -4.52
N LEU A 118 -6.03 9.71 -3.97
CA LEU A 118 -5.68 11.08 -4.31
C LEU A 118 -4.65 11.59 -3.30
N VAL A 119 -3.46 11.91 -3.76
CA VAL A 119 -2.38 12.44 -2.93
C VAL A 119 -1.97 13.83 -3.37
N VAL A 120 -1.45 14.60 -2.41
CA VAL A 120 -0.84 15.90 -2.69
C VAL A 120 0.60 15.68 -3.13
N ASN A 121 1.02 16.40 -4.15
CA ASN A 121 2.41 16.40 -4.58
C ASN A 121 3.33 16.98 -3.48
N SER A 122 4.64 16.76 -3.60
CA SER A 122 5.59 17.11 -2.53
C SER A 122 5.71 18.61 -2.23
N ASP A 123 5.31 19.48 -3.16
CA ASP A 123 5.35 20.94 -2.98
C ASP A 123 4.01 21.55 -2.56
N GLY A 124 2.94 20.75 -2.44
CA GLY A 124 1.63 21.22 -2.00
C GLY A 124 0.88 22.06 -3.02
N THR A 125 1.24 21.97 -4.31
CA THR A 125 0.65 22.80 -5.39
C THR A 125 -0.24 22.03 -6.36
N ASP A 126 -0.20 20.70 -6.32
CA ASP A 126 -1.02 19.85 -7.18
C ASP A 126 -1.43 18.55 -6.47
N VAL A 127 -2.38 17.84 -7.07
CA VAL A 127 -2.81 16.51 -6.63
C VAL A 127 -2.73 15.51 -7.78
N GLU A 128 -2.45 14.26 -7.44
CA GLU A 128 -2.37 13.18 -8.41
C GLU A 128 -2.99 11.88 -7.88
N LEU A 129 -3.38 11.00 -8.81
CA LEU A 129 -3.88 9.69 -8.45
C LEU A 129 -2.77 8.64 -8.44
N VAL A 130 -2.37 8.22 -7.24
CA VAL A 130 -1.39 7.14 -7.05
C VAL A 130 -2.09 5.80 -6.84
N PRO A 131 -1.48 4.68 -7.27
CA PRO A 131 -2.08 3.38 -7.04
C PRO A 131 -2.11 3.00 -5.55
N LEU A 132 -3.20 2.37 -5.12
CA LEU A 132 -3.37 1.81 -3.79
C LEU A 132 -2.75 0.42 -3.69
N TYR A 133 -1.93 0.21 -2.68
CA TYR A 133 -1.32 -1.07 -2.36
C TYR A 133 -1.61 -1.49 -0.93
N LYS A 134 -1.76 -2.78 -0.70
CA LYS A 134 -1.78 -3.37 0.64
C LYS A 134 -0.47 -4.08 0.91
N ASN A 135 -0.14 -4.26 2.18
CA ASN A 135 1.10 -4.92 2.57
C ASN A 135 1.07 -6.41 2.24
N GLU A 136 1.86 -6.81 1.24
CA GLU A 136 1.94 -8.18 0.73
C GLU A 136 2.57 -9.14 1.75
N LYS A 137 3.32 -8.62 2.73
CA LYS A 137 3.99 -9.44 3.74
C LYS A 137 3.09 -9.71 4.93
N THR A 138 3.04 -10.96 5.33
CA THR A 138 2.43 -11.40 6.58
C THR A 138 3.17 -10.86 7.80
N THR A 139 2.50 -10.80 8.95
CA THR A 139 3.13 -10.44 10.23
C THR A 139 4.34 -11.34 10.54
N HIS A 140 4.29 -12.61 10.15
CA HIS A 140 5.38 -13.57 10.35
C HIS A 140 6.62 -13.23 9.52
N GLU A 141 6.44 -12.91 8.23
CA GLU A 141 7.53 -12.44 7.37
C GLU A 141 8.13 -11.13 7.88
N LEU A 142 7.31 -10.18 8.32
CA LEU A 142 7.78 -8.93 8.92
C LEU A 142 8.61 -9.17 10.19
N ILE A 143 8.26 -10.17 11.00
CA ILE A 143 9.04 -10.58 12.17
C ILE A 143 10.39 -11.16 11.74
N LEU A 144 10.42 -12.03 10.73
CA LEU A 144 11.66 -12.60 10.20
C LEU A 144 12.56 -11.52 9.60
N ASP A 145 12.03 -10.61 8.78
CA ASP A 145 12.78 -9.48 8.21
C ASP A 145 13.42 -8.61 9.29
N LYS A 146 12.72 -8.37 10.41
CA LYS A 146 13.28 -7.64 11.55
C LYS A 146 14.42 -8.41 12.21
N ARG A 147 14.29 -9.73 12.38
CA ARG A 147 15.34 -10.59 12.95
C ARG A 147 16.55 -10.69 12.02
N LEU A 148 16.34 -10.84 10.72
CA LEU A 148 17.42 -10.88 9.72
C LEU A 148 18.23 -9.59 9.74
N ARG A 149 17.56 -8.42 9.69
CA ARG A 149 18.22 -7.12 9.82
C ARG A 149 18.94 -6.94 11.15
N TRP A 150 18.38 -7.45 12.25
CA TRP A 150 19.04 -7.41 13.56
C TRP A 150 20.34 -8.22 13.55
N LEU A 151 20.34 -9.44 13.00
CA LEU A 151 21.54 -10.26 12.88
C LEU A 151 22.61 -9.61 12.00
N GLU A 152 22.20 -9.08 10.84
CA GLU A 152 23.09 -8.38 9.92
C GLU A 152 23.83 -7.22 10.59
N LYS A 153 23.15 -6.44 11.45
CA LYS A 153 23.80 -5.37 12.21
C LYS A 153 24.93 -5.90 13.10
N TYR A 154 24.69 -6.98 13.84
CA TYR A 154 25.69 -7.54 14.75
C TYR A 154 26.85 -8.21 13.99
N GLU A 155 26.57 -8.96 12.92
CA GLU A 155 27.61 -9.58 12.08
C GLU A 155 28.48 -8.53 11.37
N ASN A 156 27.92 -7.38 11.01
CA ASN A 156 28.67 -6.29 10.39
C ASN A 156 29.50 -5.47 11.41
N THR A 157 29.20 -5.58 12.70
CA THR A 157 29.82 -4.77 13.77
C THR A 157 30.83 -5.57 14.58
N TYR A 158 30.54 -6.84 14.83
CA TYR A 158 31.31 -7.70 15.73
C TYR A 158 31.84 -8.93 14.99
N ASP A 159 33.06 -9.33 15.31
CA ASP A 159 33.59 -10.61 14.88
C ASP A 159 33.06 -11.73 15.80
N LEU A 160 31.95 -12.34 15.39
CA LEU A 160 31.33 -13.45 16.11
C LEU A 160 32.12 -14.75 15.92
N ASP A 161 32.07 -15.66 16.89
CA ASP A 161 32.73 -16.96 16.78
C ASP A 161 32.06 -17.86 15.70
N ASP A 162 32.80 -18.87 15.24
CA ASP A 162 32.37 -19.76 14.15
C ASP A 162 31.10 -20.54 14.48
N ASP A 163 30.93 -20.99 15.73
CA ASP A 163 29.73 -21.73 16.15
C ASP A 163 28.49 -20.82 16.09
N THR A 164 28.61 -19.58 16.57
CA THR A 164 27.57 -18.56 16.44
C THR A 164 27.25 -18.25 14.98
N LYS A 165 28.27 -18.08 14.13
CA LYS A 165 28.10 -17.84 12.69
C LYS A 165 27.35 -18.98 12.01
N VAL A 166 27.64 -20.24 12.36
CA VAL A 166 26.92 -21.42 11.84
C VAL A 166 25.44 -21.41 12.24
N LEU A 167 25.12 -21.08 13.50
CA LEU A 167 23.74 -20.99 13.98
C LEU A 167 22.96 -19.86 13.29
N ILE A 168 23.60 -18.71 13.08
CA ILE A 168 23.01 -17.58 12.35
C ILE A 168 22.74 -17.97 10.90
N ALA A 169 23.71 -18.58 10.22
CA ALA A 169 23.56 -19.02 8.84
C ALA A 169 22.38 -20.00 8.67
N ALA A 170 22.27 -21.00 9.56
CA ALA A 170 21.16 -21.95 9.55
C ALA A 170 19.80 -21.26 9.76
N PHE A 171 19.72 -20.29 10.70
CA PHE A 171 18.50 -19.49 10.89
C PHE A 171 18.16 -18.66 9.65
N LYS A 172 19.14 -17.99 9.03
CA LYS A 172 18.94 -17.18 7.82
C LYS A 172 18.39 -18.02 6.68
N THR A 173 18.95 -19.21 6.44
CA THR A 173 18.42 -20.15 5.44
C THR A 173 16.98 -20.51 5.73
N ALA A 174 16.67 -20.96 6.95
CA ALA A 174 15.30 -21.34 7.33
C ALA A 174 14.32 -20.17 7.20
N ALA A 175 14.73 -18.95 7.57
CA ALA A 175 13.92 -17.74 7.43
C ALA A 175 13.63 -17.42 5.96
N SER A 176 14.64 -17.46 5.09
CA SER A 176 14.48 -17.25 3.65
C SER A 176 13.58 -18.30 3.00
N ASP A 177 13.71 -19.57 3.41
CA ASP A 177 12.85 -20.66 2.94
C ASP A 177 11.39 -20.43 3.36
N TYR A 178 11.15 -20.01 4.61
CA TYR A 178 9.82 -19.68 5.11
C TYR A 178 9.20 -18.51 4.34
N ILE A 179 9.94 -17.42 4.14
CA ILE A 179 9.46 -16.24 3.39
C ILE A 179 9.10 -16.65 1.97
N THR A 180 9.96 -17.43 1.30
CA THR A 180 9.71 -17.91 -0.06
C THR A 180 8.48 -18.81 -0.15
N ALA A 181 8.30 -19.71 0.81
CA ALA A 181 7.14 -20.61 0.86
C ALA A 181 5.81 -19.87 1.11
N ASN A 182 5.85 -18.66 1.69
CA ASN A 182 4.67 -17.86 2.02
C ASN A 182 4.49 -16.63 1.12
N ALA A 183 5.33 -16.43 0.10
CA ALA A 183 5.31 -15.23 -0.74
C ALA A 183 3.98 -15.00 -1.50
N SER A 184 3.16 -16.04 -1.67
CA SER A 184 1.83 -15.96 -2.29
C SER A 184 0.70 -15.73 -1.28
N VAL A 185 0.98 -15.73 0.02
CA VAL A 185 -0.01 -15.56 1.09
C VAL A 185 -0.24 -14.08 1.33
N LEU A 186 -1.28 -13.53 0.71
CA LEU A 186 -1.64 -12.11 0.82
C LEU A 186 -2.50 -11.87 2.06
N PRO A 187 -2.01 -11.15 3.10
CA PRO A 187 -2.67 -11.13 4.41
C PRO A 187 -4.12 -10.64 4.39
N TRP A 188 -4.46 -9.71 3.50
CA TRP A 188 -5.81 -9.16 3.40
C TRP A 188 -6.85 -10.11 2.79
N LYS A 189 -6.41 -11.23 2.22
CA LYS A 189 -7.30 -12.29 1.73
C LYS A 189 -7.69 -13.28 2.82
N TYR A 190 -6.95 -13.32 3.92
CA TYR A 190 -7.09 -14.34 4.97
C TYR A 190 -7.75 -13.77 6.22
N ILE A 191 -8.58 -14.56 6.90
CA ILE A 191 -9.02 -14.23 8.26
C ILE A 191 -7.91 -14.53 9.26
N THR A 192 -7.19 -15.64 9.07
CA THR A 192 -6.07 -16.03 9.93
C THR A 192 -4.92 -16.55 9.09
N VAL A 193 -3.79 -15.86 9.15
CA VAL A 193 -2.53 -16.37 8.62
C VAL A 193 -1.91 -17.27 9.69
N ALA A 194 -1.78 -18.56 9.42
CA ALA A 194 -1.18 -19.50 10.35
C ALA A 194 0.34 -19.25 10.52
N GLU A 195 0.85 -19.38 11.75
CA GLU A 195 2.29 -19.27 12.04
C GLU A 195 3.08 -20.39 11.34
N GLY A 196 2.51 -21.60 11.27
CA GLY A 196 3.15 -22.76 10.67
C GLY A 196 4.49 -23.09 11.33
N ASN A 197 5.50 -23.40 10.52
CA ASN A 197 6.86 -23.70 10.98
C ASN A 197 7.74 -22.44 11.01
N LEU A 198 7.26 -21.35 11.62
CA LEU A 198 8.00 -20.09 11.71
C LEU A 198 9.39 -20.33 12.35
N PRO A 199 10.50 -20.03 11.64
CA PRO A 199 11.84 -20.21 12.18
C PRO A 199 12.07 -19.38 13.44
N LYS A 200 12.66 -20.01 14.44
CA LYS A 200 13.02 -19.39 15.72
C LYS A 200 14.52 -19.19 15.77
N LEU A 201 14.92 -17.99 16.15
CA LEU A 201 16.33 -17.70 16.36
C LEU A 201 16.85 -18.51 17.56
N PRO A 202 17.97 -19.24 17.44
CA PRO A 202 18.49 -20.03 18.56
C PRO A 202 18.75 -19.15 19.78
N MET A 203 18.31 -19.61 20.96
CA MET A 203 18.43 -18.85 22.20
C MET A 203 19.90 -18.55 22.55
N ALA A 204 20.83 -19.43 22.19
CA ALA A 204 22.26 -19.20 22.35
C ALA A 204 22.73 -17.93 21.63
N VAL A 205 22.30 -17.75 20.37
CA VAL A 205 22.58 -16.54 19.59
C VAL A 205 21.93 -15.33 20.25
N VAL A 206 20.65 -15.40 20.62
CA VAL A 206 19.94 -14.29 21.28
C VAL A 206 20.65 -13.86 22.56
N ASN A 207 21.07 -14.81 23.38
CA ASN A 207 21.72 -14.53 24.66
C ASN A 207 23.10 -13.90 24.45
N LEU A 208 23.88 -14.39 23.48
CA LEU A 208 25.17 -13.79 23.14
C LEU A 208 25.01 -12.36 22.63
N LEU A 209 24.12 -12.12 21.65
CA LEU A 209 23.98 -10.78 21.08
C LEU A 209 23.49 -9.76 22.11
N LYS A 210 22.70 -10.18 23.11
CA LYS A 210 22.28 -9.31 24.23
C LYS A 210 23.39 -8.94 25.20
N THR A 211 24.53 -9.64 25.22
CA THR A 211 25.69 -9.25 26.03
C THR A 211 26.60 -8.26 25.31
N LEU A 212 26.46 -8.14 23.99
CA LEU A 212 27.19 -7.18 23.18
C LEU A 212 26.49 -5.81 23.22
N PRO A 213 27.23 -4.69 23.15
CA PRO A 213 26.63 -3.37 23.03
C PRO A 213 25.76 -3.26 21.76
N ASP A 214 24.72 -2.42 21.80
CA ASP A 214 23.88 -2.20 20.63
C ASP A 214 24.69 -1.50 19.53
N PRO A 215 24.85 -2.09 18.33
CA PRO A 215 25.54 -1.47 17.19
C PRO A 215 25.11 -0.04 16.87
N GLU A 216 23.87 0.37 17.15
CA GLU A 216 23.39 1.74 16.90
C GLU A 216 23.90 2.76 17.93
N THR A 217 24.44 2.29 19.05
CA THR A 217 24.98 3.13 20.14
C THR A 217 26.50 3.14 20.17
N VAL A 218 27.15 2.31 19.36
CA VAL A 218 28.61 2.26 19.19
C VAL A 218 28.99 3.17 18.01
N LEU A 219 28.80 4.48 18.22
CA LEU A 219 29.33 5.55 17.36
C LEU A 219 30.21 6.48 18.22
#